data_AF-A0A6I6E2S4-F1
#
_entry.id   AF-A0A6I6E2S4-F1
#
_cell.length_a   1.000
_cell.length_b   1.000
_cell.length_c   1.000
_cell.angle_alpha   90.00
_cell.angle_beta   90.00
_cell.angle_gamma   90.00
#
_symmetry.space_group_name_H-M   'P 1'
#
loop_
_entity.id
_entity.type
_entity.pdbx_description
1 polymer ?
#
loop_
_entity_poly.entity_id
_entity_poly.type
_entity_poly.pdbx_seq_one_letter_code
_entity_poly.pdbx_strand_id
1 'polypeptide(L)'
;MVSDADTEPPVLLFLRAMERAAKRWPPLRIEALAHVDGRYAIVIYRERPAFTLSGHIFDMRWLHEAFEPNSPDDLASAMIVEIGEPSGMGQERFSPWLRELVPTGERVGWFGDALPPDSVPAQIALKESSR
;
A
#
# COMPACT_ATOMS: atom_id res chain seq x y z
N MET A 1 -8.39 -24.31 22.79
CA MET A 1 -7.93 -24.30 21.38
C MET A 1 -8.50 -23.05 20.77
N VAL A 2 -7.70 -21.98 20.73
CA VAL A 2 -8.04 -20.78 19.95
C VAL A 2 -7.79 -21.19 18.50
N SER A 3 -8.80 -21.04 17.65
CA SER A 3 -8.69 -21.40 16.24
C SER A 3 -7.64 -20.49 15.59
N ASP A 4 -6.62 -21.06 14.97
CA ASP A 4 -5.65 -20.31 14.14
C ASP A 4 -6.33 -19.61 12.94
N ALA A 5 -7.62 -19.85 12.70
CA ALA A 5 -8.41 -19.26 11.62
C ALA A 5 -8.88 -17.81 11.87
N ASP A 6 -8.67 -17.24 13.06
CA ASP A 6 -9.16 -15.89 13.41
C ASP A 6 -8.07 -14.79 13.32
N THR A 7 -6.83 -15.15 12.96
CA THR A 7 -5.76 -14.15 12.81
C THR A 7 -5.82 -13.55 11.41
N GLU A 8 -6.17 -12.25 11.35
CA GLU A 8 -6.15 -11.49 10.11
C GLU A 8 -4.77 -11.60 9.41
N PRO A 9 -4.72 -11.89 8.10
CA PRO A 9 -3.46 -12.01 7.37
C PRO A 9 -2.54 -10.80 7.59
N PRO A 10 -1.23 -11.00 7.76
CA PRO A 10 -0.25 -9.93 8.02
C PRO A 10 -0.31 -8.77 7.01
N VAL A 11 -0.59 -9.07 5.74
CA VAL A 11 -0.78 -8.04 4.70
C VAL A 11 -1.96 -7.11 5.00
N LEU A 12 -3.05 -7.63 5.55
CA LEU A 12 -4.24 -6.84 5.88
C LEU A 12 -4.00 -6.01 7.14
N LEU A 13 -3.31 -6.57 8.13
CA LEU A 13 -2.85 -5.84 9.32
C LEU A 13 -1.96 -4.66 8.92
N PHE A 14 -0.99 -4.90 8.03
CA PHE A 14 -0.11 -3.86 7.51
C PHE A 14 -0.87 -2.75 6.79
N LEU A 15 -1.73 -3.09 5.83
CA LEU A 15 -2.44 -2.10 5.04
C LEU A 15 -3.41 -1.27 5.89
N ARG A 16 -4.05 -1.86 6.90
CA ARG A 16 -4.85 -1.10 7.88
C ARG A 16 -4.00 -0.16 8.73
N ALA A 17 -2.80 -0.58 9.11
CA ALA A 17 -1.85 0.27 9.80
C ALA A 17 -1.37 1.44 8.92
N MET A 18 -1.11 1.20 7.64
CA MET A 18 -0.81 2.24 6.65
C MET A 18 -1.93 3.28 6.55
N GLU A 19 -3.19 2.84 6.48
CA GLU A 19 -4.34 3.75 6.48
C GLU A 19 -4.37 4.65 7.73
N ARG A 20 -4.12 4.07 8.91
CA ARG A 20 -4.07 4.83 10.17
C ARG A 20 -2.86 5.77 10.25
N ALA A 21 -1.71 5.36 9.73
CA ALA A 21 -0.49 6.15 9.74
C ALA A 21 -0.59 7.35 8.79
N ALA A 22 -1.16 7.18 7.59
CA ALA A 22 -1.37 8.28 6.65
C ALA A 22 -2.27 9.40 7.22
N LYS A 23 -3.30 9.06 8.02
CA LYS A 23 -4.13 10.07 8.72
C LYS A 23 -3.33 10.95 9.68
N ARG A 24 -2.17 10.47 10.17
CA ARG A 24 -1.28 11.20 11.08
C ARG A 24 -0.20 12.02 10.34
N TRP A 25 -0.07 11.84 9.02
CA TRP A 25 0.98 12.44 8.19
C TRP A 25 0.40 13.24 7.00
N PRO A 26 -0.30 14.37 7.24
CA PRO A 26 -0.70 15.26 6.16
C PRO A 26 0.53 15.91 5.47
N PRO A 27 0.51 16.14 4.14
CA PRO A 27 -0.64 16.05 3.23
C PRO A 27 -0.76 14.72 2.45
N LEU A 28 -0.12 13.64 2.89
CA LEU A 28 -0.11 12.38 2.15
C LEU A 28 -1.54 11.81 2.02
N ARG A 29 -2.03 11.70 0.79
CA ARG A 29 -3.37 11.16 0.52
C ARG A 29 -3.25 9.78 -0.10
N ILE A 30 -3.67 8.74 0.62
CA ILE A 30 -3.83 7.40 0.06
C ILE A 30 -5.07 7.38 -0.83
N GLU A 31 -4.90 6.96 -2.09
CA GLU A 31 -5.98 6.81 -3.07
C GLU A 31 -6.43 5.36 -3.18
N ALA A 32 -5.54 4.39 -2.95
CA ALA A 32 -5.90 2.98 -2.88
C ALA A 32 -4.95 2.16 -2.00
N LEU A 33 -5.51 1.15 -1.34
CA LEU A 33 -4.78 0.07 -0.68
C LEU A 33 -5.25 -1.26 -1.26
N ALA A 34 -4.33 -2.13 -1.65
CA ALA A 34 -4.67 -3.42 -2.21
C ALA A 34 -3.65 -4.48 -1.80
N HIS A 35 -4.00 -5.74 -1.97
CA HIS A 35 -3.08 -6.85 -1.79
C HIS A 35 -3.13 -7.84 -2.97
N VAL A 36 -2.06 -8.60 -3.15
CA VAL A 36 -2.00 -9.71 -4.12
C VAL A 36 -1.58 -10.97 -3.38
N ASP A 37 -2.42 -12.01 -3.45
CA ASP A 37 -2.16 -13.36 -2.93
C ASP A 37 -1.68 -13.44 -1.48
N GLY A 38 -2.01 -12.46 -0.65
CA GLY A 38 -1.52 -12.39 0.74
C GLY A 38 -0.03 -12.01 0.86
N ARG A 39 0.68 -11.88 -0.26
CA ARG A 39 2.14 -11.69 -0.31
C ARG A 39 2.56 -10.26 -0.61
N TYR A 40 1.81 -9.53 -1.41
CA TYR A 40 2.17 -8.16 -1.76
C TYR A 40 1.15 -7.18 -1.18
N ALA A 41 1.64 -6.12 -0.56
CA ALA A 41 0.86 -4.94 -0.21
C ALA A 41 1.11 -3.85 -1.27
N ILE A 42 0.04 -3.24 -1.75
CA ILE A 42 0.07 -2.15 -2.72
C ILE A 42 -0.51 -0.91 -2.05
N VAL A 43 0.24 0.19 -2.10
CA VAL A 43 -0.20 1.50 -1.61
C VAL A 43 -0.09 2.49 -2.76
N ILE A 44 -1.22 3.05 -3.19
CA ILE A 44 -1.27 4.12 -4.18
C ILE A 44 -1.67 5.41 -3.47
N TYR A 45 -0.90 6.47 -3.68
CA TYR A 45 -1.07 7.73 -2.98
C TYR A 45 -0.73 8.92 -3.87
N ARG A 46 -1.12 10.08 -3.39
CA ARG A 46 -0.84 11.38 -3.99
C ARG A 46 0.02 12.19 -3.04
N GLU A 47 1.22 12.55 -3.50
CA GLU A 47 2.18 13.35 -2.73
C GLU A 47 1.67 14.79 -2.53
N ARG A 48 1.00 15.36 -3.55
CA ARG A 48 0.39 16.69 -3.53
C ARG A 48 -0.80 16.77 -4.49
N PRO A 49 -1.81 17.63 -4.26
CA PRO A 49 -3.03 17.71 -5.07
C PRO A 49 -2.84 17.92 -6.58
N ALA A 50 -1.69 18.46 -7.00
CA ALA A 50 -1.36 18.73 -8.41
C ALA A 50 -0.34 17.74 -9.02
N PHE A 51 0.04 16.69 -8.29
CA PHE A 51 1.12 15.78 -8.69
C PHE A 51 0.59 14.41 -9.13
N THR A 52 1.40 13.73 -9.95
CA THR A 52 1.20 12.36 -10.45
C THR A 52 0.99 11.39 -9.28
N LEU A 53 0.18 10.36 -9.51
CA LEU A 53 0.01 9.28 -8.54
C LEU A 53 1.32 8.50 -8.39
N SER A 54 1.64 8.11 -7.16
CA SER A 54 2.76 7.24 -6.84
C SER A 54 2.22 5.93 -6.26
N GLY A 55 2.83 4.81 -6.65
CA GLY A 55 2.46 3.47 -6.21
C GLY A 55 3.67 2.76 -5.61
N HIS A 56 3.53 2.24 -4.41
CA HIS A 56 4.53 1.39 -3.77
C HIS A 56 4.02 -0.05 -3.67
N ILE A 57 4.88 -1.00 -4.03
CA ILE A 57 4.65 -2.43 -3.87
C ILE A 57 5.62 -2.94 -2.81
N PHE A 58 5.07 -3.52 -1.74
CA PHE A 58 5.83 -4.13 -0.66
C PHE A 58 5.69 -5.65 -0.70
N ASP A 59 6.82 -6.39 -0.68
CA ASP A 59 6.81 -7.84 -0.50
C ASP A 59 6.74 -8.16 1.00
N MET A 60 5.66 -8.81 1.41
CA MET A 60 5.41 -9.16 2.81
C MET A 60 6.43 -10.14 3.36
N ARG A 61 7.21 -10.86 2.55
CA ARG A 61 8.31 -11.71 3.06
C ARG A 61 9.38 -10.86 3.74
N TRP A 62 9.74 -9.74 3.12
CA TRP A 62 10.69 -8.79 3.69
C TRP A 62 10.09 -8.06 4.89
N LEU A 63 8.83 -7.63 4.77
CA LEU A 63 8.15 -6.97 5.89
C LEU A 63 7.92 -7.92 7.07
N HIS A 64 7.75 -9.22 6.85
CA HIS A 64 7.54 -10.20 7.93
C HIS A 64 8.69 -10.23 8.92
N GLU A 65 9.93 -10.21 8.43
CA GLU A 65 11.13 -10.12 9.26
C GLU A 65 11.16 -8.80 10.05
N ALA A 66 10.59 -7.72 9.52
CA ALA A 66 10.44 -6.44 10.21
C ALA A 66 9.21 -6.39 11.14
N PHE A 67 8.17 -7.18 10.89
CA PHE A 67 6.95 -7.31 11.70
C PHE A 67 7.19 -8.12 12.98
N GLU A 68 8.09 -9.09 12.98
CA GLU A 68 8.41 -9.85 14.19
C GLU A 68 8.99 -8.97 15.31
N PRO A 69 9.91 -8.02 15.05
CA PRO A 69 10.39 -7.09 16.07
C PRO A 69 9.55 -5.81 16.23
N ASN A 70 8.63 -5.47 15.31
CA ASN A 70 7.87 -4.22 15.33
C ASN A 70 6.37 -4.42 15.26
N SER A 71 5.59 -3.52 15.88
CA SER A 71 4.14 -3.54 15.68
C SER A 71 3.77 -3.15 14.24
N PRO A 72 2.60 -3.60 13.72
CA PRO A 72 2.09 -3.15 12.41
C PRO A 72 2.07 -1.62 12.27
N ASP A 73 1.71 -0.91 13.33
CA ASP A 73 1.63 0.55 13.36
C ASP A 73 3.00 1.23 13.31
N ASP A 74 4.01 0.68 13.99
CA ASP A 74 5.37 1.24 13.96
C ASP A 74 5.99 1.07 12.58
N LEU A 75 5.86 -0.14 11.99
CA LEU A 75 6.36 -0.41 10.66
C LEU A 75 5.65 0.45 9.61
N ALA A 76 4.32 0.55 9.67
CA ALA A 76 3.56 1.42 8.77
C ALA A 76 3.97 2.89 8.90
N SER A 77 4.23 3.37 10.12
CA SER A 77 4.69 4.75 10.35
C SER A 77 6.04 5.00 9.70
N ALA A 78 6.99 4.08 9.84
CA ALA A 78 8.30 4.16 9.20
C ALA A 78 8.18 4.18 7.66
N MET A 79 7.33 3.32 7.10
CA MET A 79 7.09 3.28 5.65
C MET A 79 6.40 4.54 5.13
N ILE A 80 5.47 5.13 5.88
CA ILE A 80 4.85 6.41 5.50
C ILE A 80 5.88 7.55 5.44
N VAL A 81 6.84 7.56 6.37
CA VAL A 81 7.96 8.52 6.33
C VAL A 81 8.81 8.31 5.09
N GLU A 82 9.19 7.06 4.80
CA GLU A 82 9.99 6.72 3.62
C GLU A 82 9.28 7.09 2.31
N ILE A 83 7.98 6.80 2.22
CA ILE A 83 7.11 7.18 1.10
C ILE A 83 7.02 8.71 0.95
N GLY A 84 7.02 9.46 2.05
CA GLY A 84 6.97 10.92 2.07
C GLY A 84 8.28 11.58 1.60
N GLU A 85 9.39 10.85 1.59
CA GLU A 85 10.71 11.30 1.16
C GLU A 85 11.24 10.46 -0.02
N PRO A 86 10.56 10.45 -1.19
CA PRO A 86 10.91 9.56 -2.29
C PRO A 86 12.33 9.86 -2.79
N SER A 87 13.25 8.94 -2.57
CA SER A 87 14.66 9.03 -2.96
C SER A 87 14.91 8.41 -4.35
N GLY A 88 14.08 8.73 -5.35
CA GLY A 88 14.29 8.24 -6.72
C GLY A 88 13.19 8.61 -7.72
N MET A 89 13.46 8.37 -9.01
CA MET A 89 12.43 8.39 -10.06
C MET A 89 11.76 7.01 -10.11
N GLY A 90 10.48 6.94 -9.70
CA GLY A 90 9.67 5.74 -9.89
C GLY A 90 9.60 5.34 -11.36
N GLN A 91 9.47 4.04 -11.65
CA GLN A 91 9.31 3.58 -13.02
C GLN A 91 7.84 3.71 -13.45
N GLU A 92 7.58 4.39 -14.57
CA GLU A 92 6.24 4.36 -15.17
C GLU A 92 5.94 2.95 -15.69
N ARG A 93 4.90 2.31 -15.13
CA ARG A 93 4.43 0.99 -15.55
C ARG A 93 2.92 1.06 -15.75
N PHE A 94 2.46 0.50 -16.86
CA PHE A 94 1.03 0.34 -17.12
C PHE A 94 0.56 -1.01 -16.59
N SER A 95 -0.48 -0.98 -15.76
CA SER A 95 -1.15 -2.17 -15.25
C SER A 95 -2.63 -2.11 -15.65
N PRO A 96 -3.17 -3.10 -16.38
CA PRO A 96 -4.58 -3.09 -16.79
C PRO A 96 -5.57 -2.97 -15.62
N TRP A 97 -5.25 -3.61 -14.49
CA TRP A 97 -6.02 -3.58 -13.24
C TRP A 97 -5.95 -2.24 -12.50
N LEU A 98 -5.05 -1.31 -12.89
CA LEU A 98 -4.88 -0.06 -12.17
C LEU A 98 -6.17 0.76 -12.13
N ARG A 99 -6.96 0.72 -13.21
CA ARG A 99 -8.25 1.42 -13.30
C ARG A 99 -9.28 0.91 -12.31
N GLU A 100 -9.12 -0.32 -11.82
CA GLU A 100 -10.00 -0.91 -10.80
C GLU A 100 -9.64 -0.39 -9.41
N LEU A 101 -8.37 -0.09 -9.16
CA LEU A 101 -7.90 0.46 -7.88
C LEU A 101 -8.04 1.98 -7.79
N VAL A 102 -7.73 2.68 -8.88
CA VAL A 102 -7.84 4.14 -8.97
C VAL A 102 -8.58 4.47 -10.27
N PRO A 103 -9.85 4.93 -10.20
CA PRO A 103 -10.68 5.14 -11.39
C PRO A 103 -10.28 6.37 -12.21
N THR A 104 -9.16 7.02 -11.89
CA THR A 104 -8.63 8.16 -12.64
C THR A 104 -7.76 7.67 -13.80
N GLY A 105 -7.85 8.29 -14.96
CA GLY A 105 -6.98 7.98 -16.11
C GLY A 105 -5.52 8.43 -15.93
N GLU A 106 -5.13 8.77 -14.70
CA GLU A 106 -3.80 9.26 -14.36
C GLU A 106 -2.77 8.13 -14.44
N ARG A 107 -1.52 8.50 -14.74
CA ARG A 107 -0.40 7.56 -14.68
C ARG A 107 0.07 7.42 -13.24
N VAL A 108 0.58 6.23 -12.91
CA VAL A 108 1.21 5.95 -11.62
C VAL A 108 2.71 5.70 -11.84
N GLY A 109 3.54 6.43 -11.09
CA GLY A 109 4.96 6.11 -10.95
C GLY A 109 5.16 5.03 -9.90
N TRP A 110 5.85 3.94 -10.23
CA TRP A 110 5.97 2.77 -9.36
C TRP A 110 7.32 2.62 -8.70
N PHE A 111 7.29 2.39 -7.40
CA PHE A 111 8.41 2.04 -6.54
C PHE A 111 8.25 0.62 -6.00
N GLY A 112 9.38 -0.06 -5.79
CA GLY A 112 9.42 -1.47 -5.41
C GLY A 112 9.36 -2.43 -6.61
N ASP A 113 9.30 -3.72 -6.29
CA ASP A 113 9.41 -4.79 -7.27
C ASP A 113 8.22 -4.83 -8.24
N ALA A 114 8.43 -5.44 -9.41
CA ALA A 114 7.33 -5.75 -10.31
C ALA A 114 6.50 -6.91 -9.74
N LEU A 115 5.18 -6.78 -9.83
CA LEU A 115 4.29 -7.89 -9.55
C LEU A 115 4.47 -8.99 -10.62
N PRO A 116 4.23 -10.27 -10.26
CA PRO A 116 4.10 -11.34 -11.24
C PRO A 116 3.08 -10.98 -12.35
N PRO A 117 3.29 -11.41 -13.61
CA PRO A 117 2.46 -11.02 -14.75
C PRO A 117 0.95 -11.31 -14.59
N ASP A 118 0.59 -12.37 -13.88
CA ASP A 118 -0.78 -12.83 -13.69
C ASP A 118 -1.42 -12.30 -12.38
N SER A 119 -0.77 -11.34 -11.72
CA SER A 119 -1.24 -10.79 -10.45
C SER A 119 -2.52 -9.97 -10.64
N VAL A 120 -3.54 -10.27 -9.84
CA VAL A 120 -4.78 -9.49 -9.75
C VAL A 120 -4.90 -8.92 -8.34
N PRO A 121 -4.70 -7.60 -8.16
CA PRO A 121 -4.87 -6.98 -6.85
C PRO A 121 -6.32 -7.00 -6.37
N ALA A 122 -6.50 -7.40 -5.11
CA ALA A 122 -7.76 -7.21 -4.40
C ALA A 122 -7.67 -5.94 -3.55
N GLN A 123 -8.52 -4.97 -3.84
CA GLN A 123 -8.57 -3.73 -3.07
C GLN A 123 -9.09 -4.00 -1.67
N ILE A 124 -8.41 -3.43 -0.67
CA ILE A 124 -9.02 -3.27 0.64
C ILE A 124 -9.87 -2.02 0.52
N ALA A 125 -11.18 -2.16 0.72
CA ALA A 125 -12.07 -1.01 0.79
C ALA A 125 -11.44 0.00 1.75
N LEU A 126 -10.91 1.11 1.22
CA LEU A 126 -10.70 2.30 2.01
C LEU A 126 -12.09 2.60 2.52
N LYS A 127 -12.35 2.38 3.82
CA LYS A 127 -13.63 2.81 4.38
C LYS A 127 -13.72 4.27 3.99
N GLU A 128 -14.66 4.58 3.10
CA GLU A 128 -15.06 5.95 2.80
C GLU A 128 -15.37 6.55 4.16
N SER A 129 -14.39 7.26 4.72
CA SER A 129 -14.59 8.11 5.87
C SER A 129 -15.56 9.14 5.30
N SER A 130 -16.81 8.91 5.68
CA SER A 130 -17.98 9.32 4.94
C SER A 130 -17.99 10.83 4.76
N ARG A 131 -18.36 11.25 3.55
CA ARG A 131 -19.05 12.51 3.19
C ARG A 131 -18.56 13.81 3.82
#